data_AF-A0A920RCJ0-F1
#
_entry.id   AF-A0A920RCJ0-F1
#
_cell.length_a   1.000
_cell.length_b   1.000
_cell.length_c   1.000
_cell.angle_alpha   90.00
_cell.angle_beta   90.00
_cell.angle_gamma   90.00
#
_symmetry.space_group_name_H-M   'P 1'
#
loop_
_entity.id
_entity.type
_entity.pdbx_description
1 polymer ?
#
loop_
_entity_poly.entity_id
_entity_poly.type
_entity_poly.pdbx_seq_one_letter_code
_entity_poly.pdbx_strand_id
1 'polypeptide(L)'
;MIEKIIINRHALKNAMLPVLTIIGIEFAFLMGGLVVTEQVFNLNGIGRLFVESVGAQDFNMTQQLVMLVVVIAVMTNFVVDLFYAWLDPRIRYG
;
A
#
# COMPACT_ATOMS: atom_id res chain seq x y z
N MET A 1 -31.96 19.80 -3.77
CA MET A 1 -30.66 20.46 -3.48
C MET A 1 -30.02 19.95 -2.17
N ILE A 2 -30.80 19.64 -1.14
CA ILE A 2 -30.31 19.09 0.16
C ILE A 2 -29.65 17.70 0.01
N GLU A 3 -30.16 16.86 -0.90
CA GLU A 3 -29.68 15.50 -1.14
C GLU A 3 -28.20 15.42 -1.62
N LYS A 4 -27.77 16.33 -2.51
CA LYS A 4 -26.37 16.41 -2.96
C LYS A 4 -25.40 16.77 -1.82
N ILE A 5 -25.84 17.57 -0.85
CA ILE A 5 -25.03 17.97 0.30
C ILE A 5 -24.87 16.79 1.27
N ILE A 6 -25.92 15.98 1.46
CA ILE A 6 -25.87 14.78 2.31
C ILE A 6 -25.00 13.69 1.67
N ILE A 7 -25.15 13.45 0.36
CA ILE A 7 -24.32 12.46 -0.37
C ILE A 7 -22.84 12.85 -0.36
N ASN A 8 -22.50 14.09 -0.74
CA ASN A 8 -21.09 14.52 -0.79
C ASN A 8 -20.44 14.65 0.59
N ARG A 9 -21.20 14.98 1.65
CA ARG A 9 -20.62 15.25 2.98
C ARG A 9 -20.67 14.05 3.93
N HIS A 10 -21.68 13.18 3.83
CA HIS A 10 -21.88 12.06 4.77
C HIS A 10 -21.68 10.70 4.12
N ALA A 11 -22.29 10.45 2.94
CA ALA A 11 -22.15 9.15 2.29
C ALA A 11 -20.73 8.94 1.72
N LEU A 12 -20.13 9.98 1.13
CA LEU A 12 -18.78 9.91 0.56
C LEU A 12 -17.72 9.61 1.62
N LYS A 13 -17.79 10.26 2.80
CA LYS A 13 -16.84 10.04 3.90
C LYS A 13 -16.90 8.61 4.45
N ASN A 14 -18.10 8.07 4.64
CA ASN A 14 -18.28 6.69 5.10
C ASN A 14 -17.90 5.65 4.03
N ALA A 15 -18.16 5.94 2.75
CA ALA A 15 -17.81 5.05 1.65
C ALA A 15 -16.29 5.05 1.32
N MET A 16 -15.58 6.13 1.64
CA MET A 16 -14.13 6.21 1.43
C MET A 16 -13.33 5.43 2.48
N LEU A 17 -13.92 5.08 3.63
CA LEU A 17 -13.26 4.27 4.66
C LEU A 17 -12.87 2.88 4.12
N PRO A 18 -13.76 2.05 3.55
CA PRO A 18 -13.34 0.79 2.92
C PRO A 18 -12.38 0.97 1.75
N VAL A 19 -12.53 2.03 0.96
CA VAL A 19 -11.71 2.29 -0.24
C VAL A 19 -10.24 2.49 0.13
N LEU A 20 -9.97 3.22 1.21
CA LEU A 20 -8.60 3.43 1.70
C LEU A 20 -7.92 2.11 2.13
N THR A 21 -8.65 1.19 2.78
CA THR A 21 -8.11 -0.13 3.15
C THR A 21 -7.77 -0.92 1.89
N ILE A 22 -8.68 -0.92 0.91
CA ILE A 22 -8.50 -1.65 -0.34
C ILE A 22 -7.28 -1.13 -1.09
N ILE A 23 -7.07 0.19 -1.16
CA ILE A 23 -5.88 0.77 -1.80
C ILE A 23 -4.58 0.28 -1.13
N GLY A 24 -4.54 0.19 0.20
CA GLY A 24 -3.38 -0.35 0.93
C GLY A 24 -3.11 -1.83 0.61
N ILE A 25 -4.17 -2.64 0.54
CA ILE A 25 -4.08 -4.06 0.16
C ILE A 25 -3.61 -4.21 -1.29
N GLU A 26 -4.19 -3.45 -2.23
CA GLU A 26 -3.81 -3.46 -3.64
C GLU A 26 -2.35 -3.03 -3.82
N PHE A 27 -1.85 -2.06 -3.05
CA PHE A 27 -0.44 -1.68 -3.08
C PHE A 27 0.47 -2.86 -2.70
N ALA A 28 0.15 -3.61 -1.65
CA ALA A 28 0.91 -4.80 -1.27
C ALA A 28 0.84 -5.90 -2.36
N PHE A 29 -0.33 -6.07 -2.98
CA PHE A 29 -0.52 -7.00 -4.09
C PHE A 29 0.33 -6.61 -5.32
N LEU A 30 0.34 -5.32 -5.68
CA LEU A 30 1.16 -4.79 -6.77
C LEU A 30 2.65 -5.00 -6.52
N MET A 31 3.13 -4.81 -5.29
CA MET A 31 4.52 -5.09 -4.94
C MET A 31 4.92 -6.55 -5.21
N GLY A 32 4.04 -7.51 -4.90
CA GLY A 32 4.26 -8.92 -5.24
C GLY A 32 4.14 -9.21 -6.74
N GLY A 33 3.17 -8.60 -7.42
CA GLY A 33 2.97 -8.72 -8.86
C GLY A 33 4.16 -8.17 -9.67
N LEU A 34 4.79 -7.09 -9.18
CA LEU A 34 5.96 -6.48 -9.82
C LEU A 34 7.11 -7.47 -10.00
N VAL A 35 7.35 -8.34 -9.00
CA VAL A 35 8.35 -9.42 -9.10
C VAL A 35 8.12 -10.28 -10.34
N VAL A 36 6.88 -10.75 -10.54
CA VAL A 36 6.53 -11.61 -11.67
C VAL A 36 6.68 -10.85 -12.99
N THR A 37 6.22 -9.60 -13.05
CA THR A 37 6.35 -8.79 -14.27
C THR A 37 7.81 -8.49 -14.62
N GLU A 38 8.66 -8.19 -13.65
CA GLU A 38 10.10 -7.94 -13.86
C GLU A 38 10.80 -9.20 -14.38
N GLN A 39 10.46 -10.37 -13.83
CA GLN A 39 11.01 -11.66 -14.27
C GLN A 39 10.59 -12.00 -15.70
N VAL A 40 9.29 -11.89 -16.02
CA VAL A 40 8.76 -12.27 -17.34
C VAL A 40 9.29 -11.35 -18.45
N PHE A 41 9.40 -10.05 -18.18
CA PHE A 41 9.87 -9.07 -19.17
C PHE A 41 11.37 -8.78 -19.10
N ASN A 42 12.13 -9.51 -18.27
CA ASN A 42 13.58 -9.34 -18.10
C ASN A 42 13.98 -7.89 -17.77
N LEU A 43 13.16 -7.21 -16.96
CA LEU A 43 13.43 -5.84 -16.52
C LEU A 43 14.39 -5.85 -15.33
N ASN A 44 15.28 -4.86 -15.26
CA ASN A 44 16.18 -4.69 -14.12
C ASN A 44 15.45 -3.96 -13.00
N GLY A 45 14.87 -4.73 -12.08
CA GLY A 45 14.13 -4.20 -10.94
C GLY A 45 14.42 -4.92 -9.62
N ILE A 46 13.87 -4.38 -8.54
CA ILE A 46 14.15 -4.81 -7.16
C ILE A 46 13.50 -6.16 -6.87
N GLY A 47 12.34 -6.44 -7.46
CA GLY A 47 11.62 -7.69 -7.26
C GLY A 47 12.34 -8.87 -7.89
N ARG A 48 12.89 -8.68 -9.09
CA ARG A 48 13.80 -9.64 -9.72
C ARG A 48 15.05 -9.88 -8.87
N LEU A 49 15.69 -8.80 -8.42
CA LEU A 49 16.91 -8.89 -7.58
C LEU A 49 16.63 -9.69 -6.29
N PHE A 50 15.43 -9.55 -5.73
CA PHE A 50 14.98 -10.32 -4.57
C PHE A 50 14.96 -11.82 -4.85
N VAL A 51 14.33 -12.24 -5.95
CA VAL A 51 14.25 -13.66 -6.33
C VAL A 51 15.62 -14.24 -6.62
N GLU A 52 16.47 -13.48 -7.31
CA GLU A 52 17.87 -13.88 -7.60
C GLU A 52 18.68 -14.06 -6.30
N SER A 53 18.54 -13.12 -5.35
CA SER A 53 19.24 -13.18 -4.05
C SER A 53 18.80 -14.37 -3.20
N VAL A 54 17.50 -14.67 -3.19
CA VAL A 54 16.95 -15.85 -2.51
C VAL A 54 17.46 -17.13 -3.16
N GLY A 55 17.48 -17.20 -4.50
CA GLY A 55 18.00 -18.35 -5.24
C GLY A 55 19.50 -18.58 -5.04
N ALA A 56 20.28 -17.50 -4.91
CA ALA A 56 21.71 -17.53 -4.63
C ALA A 56 22.05 -17.79 -3.15
N GLN A 57 21.04 -17.94 -2.28
CA GLN A 57 21.20 -18.05 -0.82
C GLN A 57 21.98 -16.87 -0.21
N ASP A 58 21.90 -15.69 -0.83
CA ASP A 58 22.46 -14.46 -0.29
C ASP A 58 21.51 -13.88 0.76
N PHE A 59 21.65 -14.37 2.00
CA PHE A 59 20.82 -13.95 3.11
C PHE A 59 21.02 -12.47 3.46
N ASN A 60 22.21 -11.90 3.24
CA ASN A 60 22.47 -10.50 3.54
C ASN A 60 21.72 -9.58 2.57
N MET A 61 21.85 -9.84 1.26
CA MET A 61 21.11 -9.09 0.25
C MET A 61 19.60 -9.27 0.42
N THR A 62 19.13 -10.51 0.61
CA THR A 62 17.71 -10.79 0.84
C THR A 62 17.17 -10.02 2.04
N GLN A 63 17.89 -10.01 3.18
CA GLN A 63 17.47 -9.28 4.37
C GLN A 63 17.39 -7.76 4.13
N GLN A 64 18.34 -7.17 3.40
CA GLN A 64 18.31 -5.75 3.07
C GLN A 64 17.11 -5.39 2.19
N LEU A 65 16.80 -6.23 1.20
CA LEU A 65 15.64 -6.05 0.35
C LEU A 65 14.32 -6.22 1.10
N VAL A 66 14.22 -7.22 2.00
CA VAL A 66 13.06 -7.38 2.89
C VAL A 66 12.87 -6.12 3.75
N MET A 67 13.94 -5.62 4.38
CA MET A 67 13.89 -4.40 5.19
C MET A 67 13.38 -3.20 4.39
N LEU A 68 13.84 -3.03 3.15
CA LEU A 68 13.36 -1.98 2.26
C LEU A 68 11.85 -2.09 1.99
N VAL A 69 11.37 -3.28 1.66
CA VAL A 69 9.93 -3.53 1.41
C VAL A 69 9.10 -3.27 2.66
N VAL A 70 9.58 -3.69 3.84
CA VAL A 70 8.91 -3.45 5.12
C VAL A 70 8.80 -1.95 5.40
N VAL A 71 9.87 -1.18 5.20
CA VAL A 71 9.84 0.29 5.39
C VAL A 71 8.81 0.92 4.45
N ILE A 72 8.79 0.54 3.17
CA ILE A 72 7.81 1.05 2.21
C ILE A 72 6.38 0.70 2.65
N ALA A 73 6.15 -0.55 3.07
CA ALA A 73 4.82 -1.00 3.53
C ALA A 73 4.35 -0.24 4.78
N VAL A 74 5.24 -0.01 5.75
CA VAL A 74 4.92 0.78 6.95
C VAL A 74 4.62 2.23 6.57
N MET A 75 5.39 2.83 5.65
CA MET A 75 5.14 4.18 5.18
C MET A 75 3.79 4.29 4.46
N THR A 76 3.44 3.30 3.62
CA THR A 76 2.13 3.26 2.96
C THR A 76 1.00 3.14 3.98
N ASN A 77 1.11 2.25 4.97
CA ASN A 77 0.10 2.13 6.03
C ASN A 77 -0.02 3.43 6.84
N PHE A 78 1.10 4.07 7.18
CA PHE A 78 1.10 5.35 7.88
C PHE A 78 0.40 6.46 7.07
N VAL A 79 0.64 6.50 5.76
CA VAL A 79 -0.05 7.43 4.85
C VAL A 79 -1.55 7.14 4.80
N VAL A 80 -1.94 5.86 4.73
CA VAL A 80 -3.34 5.43 4.76
C VAL A 80 -4.00 5.85 6.07
N ASP A 81 -3.36 5.64 7.22
CA ASP A 81 -3.83 6.06 8.54
C ASP A 81 -3.99 7.58 8.65
N LEU A 82 -3.07 8.35 8.05
CA LEU A 82 -3.18 9.80 7.99
C LEU A 82 -4.38 10.25 7.15
N PHE A 83 -4.64 9.58 6.02
CA PHE A 83 -5.84 9.83 5.22
C PHE A 83 -7.12 9.47 5.98
N TYR A 84 -7.12 8.37 6.74
CA TYR A 84 -8.22 8.01 7.63
C TYR A 84 -8.49 9.11 8.66
N ALA A 85 -7.45 9.58 9.34
CA ALA A 85 -7.56 10.64 10.35
C ALA A 85 -8.09 11.95 9.77
N TRP A 86 -7.74 12.28 8.52
CA TRP A 86 -8.24 13.46 7.82
C TRP A 86 -9.69 13.31 7.36
N LEU A 87 -10.07 12.12 6.89
CA LEU A 87 -11.41 11.88 6.35
C LEU A 87 -12.48 11.80 7.43
N ASP A 88 -12.20 11.12 8.54
CA ASP A 88 -13.18 10.85 9.57
C ASP A 88 -13.13 11.91 10.70
N PRO A 89 -14.13 12.83 10.78
CA PRO A 89 -14.21 13.80 11.86
C PRO A 89 -14.66 13.19 13.20
N ARG A 90 -15.05 11.90 13.28
CA ARG A 90 -15.49 11.25 14.52
C ARG A 90 -14.33 10.85 15.44
N ILE A 91 -13.13 10.69 14.89
CA ILE A 91 -11.89 10.44 15.65
C ILE A 91 -11.44 11.72 16.41
N ARG A 92 -12.13 12.85 16.17
CA ARG A 92 -11.86 14.17 16.76
C ARG A 92 -12.73 14.48 17.99
N TYR A 93 -13.43 13.50 18.56
CA TYR A 93 -14.06 13.63 19.87
C TYR A 93 -13.04 13.27 20.98
N GLY A 94 -12.23 14.27 21.31
CA GLY A 94 -11.92 14.55 22.72
C GLY A 94 -13.04 15.39 23.32
#